data_AF-A0ABD0N4I4-F1
#
_entry.id   AF-A0ABD0N4I4-F1
#
_cell.length_a   1.000
_cell.length_b   1.000
_cell.length_c   1.000
_cell.angle_alpha   90.00
_cell.angle_beta   90.00
_cell.angle_gamma   90.00
#
_symmetry.space_group_name_H-M   'P 1'
#
loop_
_entity.id
_entity.type
_entity.pdbx_description
1 polymer ?
#
loop_
_entity_poly.entity_id
_entity_poly.type
_entity_poly.pdbx_seq_one_letter_code
_entity_poly.pdbx_strand_id
1 'polypeptide(L)' 'VIKAIDEGYRLPAPMDCPVVLHQLMLDCWEKNRSDRPKFGQIVNTLDRLIRNPSSLKQLANTAV' A
#
# COMPACT_ATOMS: atom_id res chain seq x y z
N VAL A 1 -13.19 15.56 -4.84
CA VAL A 1 -12.01 14.66 -4.77
C VAL A 1 -11.14 14.97 -3.55
N ILE A 2 -10.62 16.19 -3.40
CA ILE A 2 -9.76 16.56 -2.26
C ILE A 2 -10.44 16.35 -0.90
N LYS A 3 -11.73 16.74 -0.78
CA LYS A 3 -12.51 16.57 0.46
C LYS A 3 -12.53 15.13 1.01
N ALA A 4 -12.71 14.13 0.14
CA ALA A 4 -12.73 12.73 0.57
C ALA A 4 -11.36 12.28 1.11
N ILE A 5 -10.25 12.75 0.52
CA ILE A 5 -8.88 12.45 0.98
C ILE A 5 -8.64 13.06 2.37
N ASP A 6 -9.12 14.29 2.59
CA ASP A 6 -9.03 14.98 3.88
C ASP A 6 -9.86 14.29 4.97
N GLU A 7 -10.99 13.69 4.60
CA GLU A 7 -11.86 12.85 5.44
C GLU A 7 -11.29 11.43 5.67
N GLY A 8 -10.09 11.14 5.15
CA GLY A 8 -9.38 9.88 5.39
C GLY A 8 -9.68 8.78 4.38
N TYR A 9 -10.52 9.03 3.38
CA TYR A 9 -10.75 8.07 2.31
C TYR A 9 -9.46 7.78 1.55
N ARG A 10 -9.20 6.49 1.33
CA ARG A 10 -8.15 5.97 0.45
C ARG A 10 -8.76 4.94 -0.47
N LEU A 11 -8.12 4.72 -1.61
CA LEU A 11 -8.61 3.75 -2.57
C LEU A 11 -8.60 2.35 -1.92
N PRO A 12 -9.69 1.57 -2.11
CA PRO A 12 -9.72 0.19 -1.66
C PRO A 12 -8.66 -0.62 -2.39
N ALA A 13 -8.35 -1.81 -1.86
CA ALA A 13 -7.45 -2.72 -2.54
C ALA A 13 -8.02 -3.12 -3.91
N PRO A 14 -7.20 -3.15 -4.97
CA PRO A 14 -7.59 -3.77 -6.23
C PRO A 14 -7.97 -5.24 -6.06
N MET A 15 -8.72 -5.78 -7.02
CA MET A 15 -8.97 -7.23 -7.11
C MET A 15 -7.64 -7.99 -7.16
N ASP A 16 -7.57 -9.10 -6.41
CA ASP A 16 -6.39 -9.97 -6.31
C ASP A 16 -5.11 -9.24 -5.86
N CYS A 17 -5.23 -8.12 -5.17
CA CYS A 17 -4.08 -7.38 -4.65
C CYS A 17 -3.54 -8.02 -3.35
N PRO A 18 -2.24 -8.32 -3.25
CA PRO A 18 -1.62 -8.73 -1.98
C PRO A 18 -1.74 -7.66 -0.88
N VAL A 19 -2.06 -8.07 0.35
CA VAL A 19 -2.15 -7.20 1.54
C VAL A 19 -0.94 -6.30 1.69
N VAL A 20 0.25 -6.89 1.56
CA VAL A 20 1.52 -6.18 1.73
C VAL A 20 1.75 -5.10 0.65
N LEU A 21 1.18 -5.27 -0.54
CA LEU A 21 1.26 -4.26 -1.60
C LEU A 21 0.25 -3.15 -1.38
N HIS A 22 -0.99 -3.48 -0.97
CA HIS A 22 -1.97 -2.45 -0.61
C HIS A 22 -1.50 -1.61 0.57
N GLN A 23 -0.89 -2.24 1.59
CA GLN A 23 -0.30 -1.51 2.71
C GLN A 23 0.77 -0.52 2.26
N LEU A 24 1.68 -0.91 1.35
CA LEU A 24 2.68 0.00 0.79
C LEU A 24 2.03 1.19 0.06
N MET A 25 0.91 0.99 -0.62
CA MET A 25 0.15 2.09 -1.24
C MET A 25 -0.43 3.04 -0.19
N LEU A 26 -1.02 2.50 0.89
CA LEU A 26 -1.55 3.30 2.00
C LEU A 26 -0.44 4.13 2.66
N ASP A 27 0.73 3.54 2.89
CA ASP A 27 1.91 4.24 3.44
C ASP A 27 2.36 5.39 2.51
N CYS A 28 2.27 5.20 1.19
CA CYS A 28 2.53 6.25 0.21
C CYS A 28 1.48 7.37 0.23
N TRP A 29 0.26 7.07 0.67
CA TRP A 29 -0.85 8.00 0.78
C TRP A 29 -1.04 8.59 2.18
N GLU A 30 -0.03 8.48 3.04
CA GLU A 30 -0.04 9.14 4.35
C GLU A 30 -0.33 10.64 4.23
N LYS A 31 -1.15 11.14 5.16
CA LYS A 31 -1.56 12.56 5.17
C LYS A 31 -0.34 13.46 5.32
N ASN A 32 0.51 13.13 6.29
CA ASN A 32 1.75 13.84 6.53
C ASN A 32 2.81 13.41 5.51
N ARG A 33 3.40 14.39 4.83
CA ARG A 33 4.46 14.13 3.85
C ARG A 33 5.71 13.48 4.46
N SER A 34 5.98 13.75 5.74
CA SER A 34 7.11 13.17 6.49
C SER A 34 6.99 11.66 6.66
N ASP A 35 5.77 11.16 6.74
CA ASP A 35 5.47 9.77 7.12
C ASP A 35 5.49 8.85 5.88
N ARG A 36 5.40 9.45 4.68
CA ARG A 36 5.51 8.72 3.42
C ARG A 36 6.92 8.15 3.23
N PRO A 37 7.04 6.89 2.79
CA PRO A 37 8.33 6.28 2.53
C PRO A 37 9.09 7.02 1.42
N LYS A 38 10.42 7.12 1.55
CA LYS A 38 11.29 7.58 0.47
C LYS A 38 11.40 6.50 -0.60
N PHE A 39 11.73 6.90 -1.84
CA PHE A 39 11.91 5.95 -2.94
C PHE A 39 12.86 4.79 -2.63
N GLY A 40 13.96 5.04 -1.92
CA GLY A 40 14.87 3.98 -1.49
C GLY A 40 14.22 2.92 -0.58
N GLN A 41 13.30 3.34 0.31
CA GLN A 41 12.54 2.42 1.17
C GLN A 41 11.51 1.64 0.35
N ILE A 42 10.83 2.28 -0.61
CA ILE A 42 9.87 1.63 -1.52
C ILE A 42 10.57 0.53 -2.31
N VAL A 43 11.71 0.83 -2.95
CA VAL A 43 12.49 -0.14 -3.73
C VAL A 43 12.95 -1.30 -2.84
N ASN A 44 13.48 -1.03 -1.66
CA ASN A 44 13.91 -2.08 -0.73
C ASN A 44 12.74 -3.00 -0.31
N THR A 45 11.58 -2.42 0.00
CA THR A 45 10.38 -3.20 0.33
C THR A 45 9.96 -4.10 -0.82
N LEU A 46 9.87 -3.59 -2.05
CA LEU A 46 9.51 -4.38 -3.22
C LEU A 46 10.52 -5.49 -3.50
N ASP A 47 11.81 -5.18 -3.39
CA ASP A 47 12.91 -6.11 -3.58
C ASP A 47 12.87 -7.27 -2.56
N ARG A 48 12.52 -6.98 -1.30
CA ARG A 48 12.27 -8.02 -0.28
C ARG A 48 11.06 -8.90 -0.62
N LEU A 49 9.98 -8.32 -1.13
CA LEU A 49 8.79 -9.07 -1.53
C LEU A 49 9.06 -9.98 -2.74
N ILE A 50 9.85 -9.51 -3.71
CA ILE A 50 10.24 -10.29 -4.89
C ILE A 50 11.12 -11.48 -4.48
N ARG A 51 12.07 -11.28 -3.55
CA ARG A 51 12.91 -12.37 -3.02
C ARG A 51 12.16 -13.37 -2.15
N ASN A 52 11.00 -12.99 -1.60
CA ASN A 52 10.16 -13.89 -0.82
C ASN A 52 8.70 -13.87 -1.33
N PRO A 53 8.42 -14.54 -2.46
CA PRO A 53 7.10 -14.49 -3.10
C PRO A 53 5.98 -15.08 -2.23
N SER A 54 6.32 -15.85 -1.18
CA SER A 54 5.34 -16.35 -0.23
C SER A 54 4.61 -15.22 0.51
N SER A 55 5.25 -14.07 0.71
CA SER A 55 4.66 -12.88 1.32
C SER A 55 3.57 -12.22 0.47
N LEU A 56 3.48 -12.55 -0.83
CA LEU A 56 2.48 -12.00 -1.75
C LEU A 56 1.20 -12.84 -1.80
N LYS A 57 1.13 -13.98 -1.10
CA LYS A 57 0.00 -14.92 -1.19
C LYS A 57 -1.26 -14.43 -0.46
N GLN A 58 -1.11 -13.59 0.56
CA GLN A 58 -2.24 -13.08 1.32
C GLN A 58 -2.87 -11.91 0.57
N LEU A 59 -4.12 -12.07 0.13
CA LEU A 59 -4.85 -11.06 -0.62
C LEU A 59 -5.58 -10.09 0.32
N ALA A 60 -5.58 -8.81 -0.05
CA ALA A 60 -6.35 -7.75 0.57
C ALA A 60 -7.81 -7.88 0.13
N ASN A 61 -8.51 -8.88 0.64
CA ASN A 61 -9.95 -8.97 0.42
C ASN A 61 -10.62 -7.77 1.08
N THR A 62 -10.90 -6.73 0.29
CA THR A 62 -11.94 -5.73 0.60
C THR A 62 -13.16 -6.07 -0.26
N ALA A 63 -13.71 -7.27 -0.06
CA ALA A 63 -14.95 -7.69 -0.71
C ALA A 63 -16.09 -7.44 0.27
N VAL A 64 -16.82 -6.35 -0.02
CA VAL A 64 -18.08 -5.84 0.55
C VAL A 64 -18.09 -5.43 2.02
#